data_AF-A0A147JWM7-F1
#
_entry.id   AF-A0A147JWM7-F1
#
_cell.length_a   1.000
_cell.length_b   1.000
_cell.length_c   1.000
_cell.angle_alpha   90.00
_cell.angle_beta   90.00
_cell.angle_gamma   90.00
#
_symmetry.space_group_name_H-M   'P 1'
#
loop_
_entity.id
_entity.type
_entity.pdbx_description
1 polymer ?
#
loop_
_entity_poly.entity_id
_entity_poly.type
_entity_poly.pdbx_seq_one_letter_code
_entity_poly.pdbx_strand_id
1 'polypeptide(L)'
;MIAQEHPEGKALKLDGSCRTCPVVNYCAALLLKGYQKAPEEFRETLSGLSTDKDPGVRLNVARAFECIFKKETHEKDPWIFTKVLSELSDDQCAEVRTTVALAIARNYKKAPEKAKRIFEKIYKKDKNLWVRRGIARVIESVYEEDPWVFTKVLSELTDDPCAEVRTTVAHTISDICQRAPEKLRETLSDLSRKIEIQRHDEILKLEFYVQYQVLIQY
;
A
#
# COMPACT_ATOMS: atom_id res chain seq x y z
N MET A 1 28.14 -1.40 -20.22
CA MET A 1 28.65 -0.01 -20.07
C MET A 1 29.11 0.13 -18.63
N ILE A 2 30.41 0.37 -18.45
CA ILE A 2 31.14 0.21 -17.19
C ILE A 2 30.70 1.29 -16.20
N ALA A 3 30.18 0.90 -15.04
CA ALA A 3 29.89 1.82 -13.95
C ALA A 3 31.22 2.28 -13.35
N GLN A 4 31.58 3.54 -13.58
CA GLN A 4 32.66 4.18 -12.83
C GLN A 4 32.17 4.39 -11.39
N GLU A 5 32.93 3.83 -10.45
CA GLU A 5 32.79 4.13 -9.03
C GLU A 5 33.05 5.63 -8.85
N HIS A 6 32.02 6.38 -8.46
CA HIS A 6 32.19 7.75 -8.02
C HIS A 6 32.51 7.76 -6.53
N PRO A 7 33.72 8.19 -6.12
CA PRO A 7 34.03 8.42 -4.72
C PRO A 7 33.32 9.71 -4.30
N GLU A 8 32.88 9.74 -3.05
CA GLU A 8 32.35 10.90 -2.33
C GLU A 8 30.90 11.33 -2.65
N GLY A 9 29.98 10.83 -1.81
CA GLY A 9 29.10 11.67 -1.00
C GLY A 9 28.13 12.66 -1.68
N LYS A 10 27.96 12.65 -3.00
CA LYS A 10 26.99 13.50 -3.69
C LYS A 10 25.70 12.74 -3.96
N ALA A 11 24.62 13.22 -3.36
CA ALA A 11 23.27 12.73 -3.60
C ALA A 11 23.00 12.65 -5.10
N LEU A 12 22.77 11.42 -5.58
CA LEU A 12 22.27 11.17 -6.93
C LEU A 12 20.99 11.99 -7.10
N LYS A 13 20.99 12.96 -8.02
CA LYS A 13 19.76 13.61 -8.47
C LYS A 13 18.97 12.58 -9.27
N LEU A 14 17.91 12.06 -8.66
CA LEU A 14 17.03 11.07 -9.26
C LEU A 14 15.88 11.82 -9.90
N ASP A 15 15.89 11.98 -11.22
CA ASP A 15 14.74 12.56 -11.92
C ASP A 15 13.55 11.60 -11.72
N GLY A 16 12.55 12.04 -10.96
CA GLY A 16 11.41 11.22 -10.51
C GLY A 16 10.45 10.73 -11.61
N SER A 17 10.88 10.72 -12.88
CA SER A 17 10.03 10.62 -14.06
C SER A 17 9.67 9.18 -14.46
N CYS A 18 10.38 8.15 -14.00
CA CYS A 18 10.25 6.81 -14.58
C CYS A 18 10.17 5.68 -13.55
N ARG A 19 9.00 4.99 -13.54
CA ARG A 19 8.66 3.88 -12.61
C ARG A 19 9.42 2.57 -12.87
N THR A 20 10.03 2.44 -14.05
CA THR A 20 10.78 1.26 -14.50
C THR A 20 12.26 1.58 -14.78
N CYS A 21 12.71 2.78 -14.40
CA CYS A 21 14.06 3.24 -14.71
C CYS A 21 15.11 2.36 -14.01
N PRO A 22 16.18 1.95 -14.72
CA PRO A 22 17.33 1.28 -14.12
C PRO A 22 17.87 2.00 -12.88
N VAL A 23 17.76 3.33 -12.84
CA VAL A 23 18.18 4.16 -11.70
C VAL A 23 17.32 3.90 -10.46
N VAL A 24 16.00 3.74 -10.60
CA VAL A 24 15.11 3.40 -9.47
C VAL A 24 15.44 2.01 -8.91
N ASN A 25 15.63 1.03 -9.80
CA ASN A 25 16.01 -0.32 -9.41
C ASN A 25 17.43 -0.36 -8.81
N TYR A 26 18.33 0.47 -9.31
CA TYR A 26 19.69 0.62 -8.80
C TYR A 26 19.70 1.26 -7.41
N CYS A 27 18.93 2.32 -7.19
CA CYS A 27 18.75 2.92 -5.87
C CYS A 27 18.11 1.93 -4.89
N ALA A 28 17.01 1.27 -5.26
CA ALA A 28 16.41 0.24 -4.41
C ALA A 28 17.39 -0.91 -4.10
N ALA A 29 18.21 -1.32 -5.06
CA ALA A 29 19.25 -2.34 -4.86
C ALA A 29 20.39 -1.84 -3.97
N LEU A 30 20.84 -0.59 -4.12
CA LEU A 30 21.83 0.04 -3.25
C LEU A 30 21.30 0.17 -1.83
N LEU A 31 20.06 0.62 -1.68
CA LEU A 31 19.41 0.78 -0.39
C LEU A 31 19.26 -0.58 0.31
N LEU A 32 18.84 -1.60 -0.42
CA LEU A 32 18.78 -2.99 0.07
C LEU A 32 20.16 -3.53 0.46
N LYS A 33 21.19 -3.28 -0.36
CA LYS A 33 22.56 -3.74 -0.09
C LYS A 33 23.14 -3.04 1.15
N GLY A 34 22.84 -1.75 1.33
CA GLY A 34 23.16 -0.97 2.52
C GLY A 34 22.49 -1.56 3.77
N TYR A 35 21.19 -1.81 3.70
CA TYR A 35 20.44 -2.49 4.76
C TYR A 35 21.05 -3.85 5.15
N GLN A 36 21.35 -4.70 4.16
CA GLN A 36 21.92 -6.03 4.43
C GLN A 36 23.27 -5.95 5.14
N LYS A 37 24.12 -4.98 4.78
CA LYS A 37 25.44 -4.79 5.40
C LYS A 37 25.35 -4.16 6.80
N ALA A 38 24.71 -3.01 6.94
CA ALA A 38 24.72 -2.21 8.16
C ALA A 38 23.39 -1.44 8.37
N PRO A 39 22.35 -2.07 8.93
CA PRO A 39 20.99 -1.50 9.00
C PRO A 39 20.89 -0.21 9.82
N GLU A 40 21.62 -0.16 10.93
CA GLU A 40 21.59 0.97 11.87
C GLU A 40 22.29 2.20 11.27
N GLU A 41 23.48 2.01 10.69
CA GLU A 41 24.21 3.07 9.99
C GLU A 41 23.43 3.58 8.76
N PHE A 42 22.70 2.66 8.14
CA PHE A 42 21.89 2.95 6.96
C PHE A 42 20.60 3.73 7.29
N ARG A 43 20.18 3.77 8.57
CA ARG A 43 18.99 4.48 9.03
C ARG A 43 19.05 5.98 8.79
N GLU A 44 20.20 6.60 9.05
CA GLU A 44 20.37 8.05 8.84
C GLU A 44 20.30 8.41 7.36
N THR A 45 20.90 7.58 6.50
CA THR A 45 20.83 7.75 5.05
C THR A 45 19.39 7.67 4.55
N LEU A 46 18.64 6.64 4.98
CA LEU A 46 17.22 6.52 4.64
C LEU A 46 16.39 7.70 5.14
N SER A 47 16.65 8.18 6.36
CA SER A 47 15.96 9.34 6.93
C SER A 47 16.25 10.64 6.16
N GLY A 48 17.48 10.81 5.67
CA GLY A 48 17.82 11.94 4.80
C GLY A 48 17.09 11.87 3.46
N LEU A 49 17.12 10.71 2.81
CA LEU A 49 16.47 10.51 1.52
C LEU A 49 14.94 10.59 1.60
N SER A 50 14.33 10.22 2.72
CA SER A 50 12.88 10.33 2.93
C SER A 50 12.40 11.76 3.15
N THR A 51 13.31 12.72 3.29
CA THR A 51 13.00 14.16 3.43
C THR A 51 13.58 15.00 2.28
N ASP A 52 14.09 14.33 1.23
CA ASP A 52 14.64 15.01 0.06
C ASP A 52 13.58 15.92 -0.61
N LYS A 53 14.02 17.02 -1.21
CA LYS A 53 13.13 17.97 -1.88
C LYS A 53 12.46 17.35 -3.11
N ASP A 54 13.14 16.43 -3.79
CA ASP A 54 12.63 15.74 -4.97
C ASP A 54 11.68 14.58 -4.58
N PRO A 55 10.38 14.64 -4.96
CA PRO A 55 9.45 13.55 -4.69
C PRO A 55 9.85 12.22 -5.34
N GLY A 56 10.64 12.24 -6.42
CA GLY A 56 11.21 11.06 -7.06
C GLY A 56 12.18 10.31 -6.15
N VAL A 57 13.02 11.03 -5.41
CA VAL A 57 13.93 10.44 -4.43
C VAL A 57 13.13 9.78 -3.30
N ARG A 58 12.16 10.49 -2.72
CA ARG A 58 11.31 9.96 -1.64
C ARG A 58 10.46 8.76 -2.10
N LEU A 59 9.99 8.79 -3.34
CA LEU A 59 9.28 7.67 -3.97
C LEU A 59 10.17 6.43 -4.10
N ASN A 60 11.44 6.62 -4.45
CA ASN A 60 12.39 5.51 -4.54
C ASN A 60 12.69 4.89 -3.18
N VAL A 61 12.70 5.69 -2.11
CA VAL A 61 12.76 5.18 -0.73
C VAL A 61 11.53 4.33 -0.43
N ALA A 62 10.32 4.81 -0.74
CA ALA A 62 9.08 4.04 -0.54
C ALA A 62 9.10 2.70 -1.31
N ARG A 63 9.59 2.68 -2.56
CA ARG A 63 9.75 1.44 -3.36
C ARG A 63 10.79 0.49 -2.79
N ALA A 64 11.89 1.02 -2.24
CA ALA A 64 12.94 0.19 -1.66
C ALA A 64 12.43 -0.63 -0.48
N PHE A 65 11.46 -0.12 0.29
CA PHE A 65 10.83 -0.88 1.38
C PHE A 65 10.15 -2.16 0.90
N GLU A 66 9.52 -2.16 -0.28
CA GLU A 66 8.97 -3.39 -0.85
C GLU A 66 10.07 -4.45 -1.05
N CYS A 67 11.24 -4.04 -1.55
CA CYS A 67 12.38 -4.94 -1.74
C CYS A 67 13.00 -5.39 -0.41
N ILE A 68 13.17 -4.47 0.53
CA ILE A 68 13.72 -4.74 1.88
C ILE A 68 12.85 -5.75 2.60
N PHE A 69 11.53 -5.54 2.61
CA PHE A 69 10.62 -6.49 3.21
C PHE A 69 10.62 -7.83 2.47
N LYS A 70 10.62 -7.86 1.13
CA LYS A 70 10.59 -9.13 0.37
C LYS A 70 11.84 -10.00 0.60
N LYS A 71 13.02 -9.39 0.68
CA LYS A 71 14.31 -10.09 0.79
C LYS A 71 14.81 -10.27 2.22
N GLU A 72 13.93 -10.10 3.20
CA GLU A 72 14.26 -10.30 4.60
C GLU A 72 14.94 -11.66 4.82
N THR A 73 16.13 -11.61 5.41
CA THR A 73 16.78 -12.74 6.05
C THR A 73 16.37 -12.74 7.53
N HIS A 74 16.26 -13.91 8.15
CA HIS A 74 15.75 -14.10 9.53
C HIS A 74 16.45 -13.29 10.64
N GLU A 75 17.50 -12.54 10.34
CA GLU A 75 18.35 -11.88 11.34
C GLU A 75 17.98 -10.41 11.64
N LYS A 76 17.19 -9.73 10.79
CA LYS A 76 17.04 -8.27 10.88
C LYS A 76 15.60 -7.80 10.64
N ASP A 77 14.98 -7.15 11.64
CA ASP A 77 13.61 -6.60 11.56
C ASP A 77 13.56 -5.35 10.66
N PRO A 78 12.98 -5.44 9.44
CA PRO A 78 12.88 -4.31 8.52
C PRO A 78 11.95 -3.20 9.03
N TRP A 79 11.14 -3.47 10.06
CA TRP A 79 10.32 -2.47 10.73
C TRP A 79 11.13 -1.55 11.64
N ILE A 80 12.45 -1.70 11.75
CA ILE A 80 13.29 -0.69 12.37
C ILE A 80 13.10 0.71 11.73
N PHE A 81 12.69 0.75 10.47
CA PHE A 81 12.38 1.97 9.74
C PHE A 81 10.92 2.43 9.85
N THR A 82 10.17 1.96 10.85
CA THR A 82 8.77 2.37 11.08
C THR A 82 8.63 3.89 11.14
N LYS A 83 9.62 4.61 11.69
CA LYS A 83 9.62 6.08 11.70
C LYS A 83 9.65 6.65 10.28
N VAL A 84 10.56 6.17 9.43
CA VAL A 84 10.68 6.60 8.02
C VAL A 84 9.40 6.29 7.24
N LEU A 85 8.84 5.09 7.41
CA LEU A 85 7.56 4.71 6.78
C LEU A 85 6.41 5.59 7.26
N SER A 86 6.37 5.91 8.55
CA SER A 86 5.38 6.82 9.12
C SER A 86 5.54 8.25 8.57
N GLU A 87 6.74 8.75 8.37
CA GLU A 87 6.98 10.06 7.76
C GLU A 87 6.55 10.08 6.28
N LEU A 88 6.94 9.06 5.51
CA LEU A 88 6.53 8.93 4.10
C LEU A 88 5.02 8.71 3.93
N SER A 89 4.32 8.19 4.95
CA SER A 89 2.85 8.09 4.94
C SER A 89 2.15 9.45 5.03
N ASP A 90 2.86 10.51 5.45
CA ASP A 90 2.39 11.91 5.45
C ASP A 90 2.97 12.74 4.29
N ASP A 91 3.68 12.10 3.35
CA ASP A 91 4.38 12.80 2.26
C ASP A 91 3.42 13.68 1.46
N GLN A 92 3.86 14.83 0.98
CA GLN A 92 3.03 15.71 0.15
C GLN A 92 2.64 15.06 -1.20
N CYS A 93 3.48 14.17 -1.73
CA CYS A 93 3.25 13.46 -2.98
C CYS A 93 2.34 12.23 -2.78
N ALA A 94 1.20 12.23 -3.47
CA ALA A 94 0.25 11.12 -3.43
C ALA A 94 0.83 9.79 -3.91
N GLU A 95 1.76 9.81 -4.89
CA GLU A 95 2.41 8.59 -5.38
C GLU A 95 3.32 7.97 -4.30
N VAL A 96 4.00 8.79 -3.49
CA VAL A 96 4.80 8.32 -2.34
C VAL A 96 3.91 7.63 -1.32
N ARG A 97 2.84 8.31 -0.87
CA ARG A 97 1.90 7.75 0.13
C ARG A 97 1.25 6.44 -0.34
N THR A 98 0.85 6.39 -1.61
CA THR A 98 0.28 5.16 -2.21
C THR A 98 1.31 4.03 -2.26
N THR A 99 2.57 4.35 -2.56
CA THR A 99 3.66 3.36 -2.60
C THR A 99 3.98 2.82 -1.20
N VAL A 100 3.95 3.67 -0.17
CA VAL A 100 4.09 3.23 1.24
C VAL A 100 2.98 2.25 1.61
N ALA A 101 1.73 2.59 1.28
CA ALA A 101 0.60 1.70 1.54
C ALA A 101 0.75 0.34 0.87
N LEU A 102 1.21 0.32 -0.40
CA LEU A 102 1.48 -0.90 -1.15
C LEU A 102 2.57 -1.75 -0.50
N ALA A 103 3.70 -1.13 -0.14
CA ALA A 103 4.84 -1.81 0.46
C ALA A 103 4.45 -2.45 1.80
N ILE A 104 3.67 -1.74 2.62
CA ILE A 104 3.19 -2.19 3.92
C ILE A 104 2.19 -3.33 3.77
N ALA A 105 1.19 -3.16 2.90
CA ALA A 105 0.15 -4.16 2.70
C ALA A 105 0.75 -5.49 2.20
N ARG A 106 1.63 -5.46 1.20
CA ARG A 106 2.28 -6.68 0.66
C ARG A 106 3.14 -7.42 1.68
N ASN A 107 3.48 -6.77 2.80
CA ASN A 107 4.30 -7.32 3.87
C ASN A 107 3.58 -7.34 5.21
N TYR A 108 2.23 -7.25 5.19
CA TYR A 108 1.40 -7.14 6.38
C TYR A 108 1.69 -8.25 7.40
N LYS A 109 1.76 -9.50 6.93
CA LYS A 109 2.01 -10.69 7.76
C LYS A 109 3.30 -10.68 8.60
N LYS A 110 4.27 -9.82 8.24
CA LYS A 110 5.57 -9.75 8.93
C LYS A 110 5.51 -8.89 10.19
N ALA A 111 4.68 -7.84 10.20
CA ALA A 111 4.32 -7.14 11.43
C ALA A 111 2.92 -6.52 11.31
N PRO A 112 1.87 -7.32 11.51
CA PRO A 112 0.47 -6.90 11.32
C PRO A 112 0.13 -5.61 12.08
N GLU A 113 0.51 -5.51 13.35
CA GLU A 113 0.19 -4.34 14.19
C GLU A 113 0.84 -3.04 13.69
N LYS A 114 2.13 -3.11 13.29
CA LYS A 114 2.84 -1.95 12.75
C LYS A 114 2.27 -1.55 11.38
N ALA A 115 1.98 -2.55 10.54
CA ALA A 115 1.38 -2.38 9.23
C ALA A 115 0.01 -1.71 9.31
N LYS A 116 -0.88 -2.25 10.15
CA LYS A 116 -2.22 -1.73 10.41
C LYS A 116 -2.18 -0.27 10.85
N ARG A 117 -1.31 0.08 11.79
CA ARG A 117 -1.20 1.47 12.30
C ARG A 117 -0.89 2.48 11.19
N ILE A 118 0.07 2.16 10.32
CA ILE A 118 0.44 3.06 9.22
C ILE A 118 -0.64 3.04 8.13
N PHE A 119 -1.19 1.87 7.82
CA PHE A 119 -2.26 1.74 6.82
C PHE A 119 -3.49 2.56 7.22
N GLU A 120 -3.94 2.46 8.48
CA GLU A 120 -5.03 3.28 9.05
C GLU A 120 -4.76 4.77 8.99
N LYS A 121 -3.51 5.18 9.23
CA LYS A 121 -3.10 6.58 9.12
C LYS A 121 -3.30 7.11 7.70
N ILE A 122 -2.97 6.32 6.68
CA ILE A 122 -3.12 6.71 5.28
C ILE A 122 -4.61 6.79 4.92
N TYR A 123 -5.38 5.71 5.04
CA TYR A 123 -6.72 5.70 4.43
C TYR A 123 -7.77 6.58 5.14
N LYS A 124 -7.67 6.77 6.47
CA LYS A 124 -8.72 7.49 7.23
C LYS A 124 -8.80 8.99 6.96
N LYS A 125 -7.69 9.62 6.54
CA LYS A 125 -7.59 11.08 6.48
C LYS A 125 -7.00 11.61 5.17
N ASP A 126 -6.65 10.74 4.22
CA ASP A 126 -6.08 11.21 2.96
C ASP A 126 -7.10 11.98 2.14
N LYS A 127 -6.76 13.23 1.80
CA LYS A 127 -7.63 14.08 0.98
C LYS A 127 -7.57 13.74 -0.50
N ASN A 128 -6.51 13.07 -0.95
CA ASN A 128 -6.28 12.75 -2.35
C ASN A 128 -7.01 11.46 -2.74
N LEU A 129 -7.94 11.56 -3.71
CA LEU A 129 -8.73 10.44 -4.20
C LEU A 129 -7.85 9.29 -4.76
N TRP A 130 -6.70 9.60 -5.37
CA TRP A 130 -5.82 8.59 -5.95
C TRP A 130 -5.19 7.70 -4.89
N VAL A 131 -4.91 8.26 -3.70
CA VAL A 131 -4.39 7.48 -2.57
C VAL A 131 -5.48 6.56 -2.03
N ARG A 132 -6.68 7.09 -1.75
CA ARG A 132 -7.80 6.30 -1.23
C ARG A 132 -8.22 5.20 -2.22
N ARG A 133 -8.22 5.50 -3.52
CA ARG A 133 -8.43 4.52 -4.59
C ARG A 133 -7.32 3.46 -4.63
N GLY A 134 -6.05 3.88 -4.47
CA GLY A 134 -4.90 2.97 -4.41
C GLY A 134 -4.99 2.00 -3.23
N ILE A 135 -5.42 2.49 -2.07
CA ILE A 135 -5.71 1.68 -0.88
C ILE A 135 -6.74 0.61 -1.20
N ALA A 136 -7.90 0.99 -1.75
CA ALA A 136 -8.97 0.04 -2.09
C ALA A 136 -8.44 -1.07 -3.01
N ARG A 137 -7.69 -0.70 -4.06
CA ARG A 137 -7.11 -1.68 -4.99
C ARG A 137 -6.11 -2.63 -4.35
N VAL A 138 -5.29 -2.15 -3.42
CA VAL A 138 -4.27 -2.98 -2.76
C VAL A 138 -4.89 -4.04 -1.86
N ILE A 139 -6.03 -3.73 -1.23
CA ILE A 139 -6.72 -4.61 -0.30
C ILE A 139 -7.01 -5.97 -0.93
N GLU A 140 -7.41 -6.01 -2.21
CA GLU A 140 -7.62 -7.27 -2.94
C GLU A 140 -6.47 -8.24 -2.69
N SER A 141 -5.24 -7.83 -2.98
CA SER A 141 -4.05 -8.69 -2.92
C SER A 141 -3.62 -9.13 -1.52
N VAL A 142 -4.16 -8.52 -0.46
CA VAL A 142 -3.73 -8.74 0.93
C VAL A 142 -4.87 -9.12 1.86
N TYR A 143 -6.10 -9.13 1.34
CA TYR A 143 -7.34 -9.31 2.09
C TYR A 143 -7.28 -10.53 3.03
N GLU A 144 -6.73 -11.62 2.52
CA GLU A 144 -6.69 -12.90 3.22
C GLU A 144 -5.75 -12.95 4.42
N GLU A 145 -4.83 -11.98 4.54
CA GLU A 145 -3.89 -11.88 5.67
C GLU A 145 -4.60 -11.32 6.92
N ASP A 146 -5.60 -10.46 6.75
CA ASP A 146 -6.45 -9.93 7.85
C ASP A 146 -7.82 -9.48 7.33
N PRO A 147 -8.73 -10.42 7.06
CA PRO A 147 -10.04 -10.12 6.49
C PRO A 147 -10.83 -9.09 7.31
N TRP A 148 -10.73 -9.13 8.64
CA TRP A 148 -11.48 -8.23 9.53
C TRP A 148 -11.02 -6.78 9.38
N VAL A 149 -9.71 -6.55 9.39
CA VAL A 149 -9.16 -5.20 9.20
C VAL A 149 -9.53 -4.68 7.82
N PHE A 150 -9.34 -5.49 6.78
CA PHE A 150 -9.56 -5.05 5.41
C PHE A 150 -11.03 -4.87 5.05
N THR A 151 -11.94 -5.69 5.58
CA THR A 151 -13.39 -5.47 5.45
C THR A 151 -13.82 -4.17 6.12
N LYS A 152 -13.27 -3.85 7.30
CA LYS A 152 -13.50 -2.56 7.94
C LYS A 152 -13.04 -1.39 7.07
N VAL A 153 -11.85 -1.48 6.46
CA VAL A 153 -11.36 -0.42 5.56
C VAL A 153 -12.28 -0.27 4.34
N LEU A 154 -12.66 -1.37 3.69
CA LEU A 154 -13.57 -1.33 2.56
C LEU A 154 -14.93 -0.74 2.96
N SER A 155 -15.45 -1.09 4.14
CA SER A 155 -16.68 -0.49 4.70
C SER A 155 -16.60 1.01 4.88
N GLU A 156 -15.46 1.54 5.33
CA GLU A 156 -15.31 2.98 5.49
C GLU A 156 -15.19 3.69 4.13
N LEU A 157 -14.64 3.00 3.12
CA LEU A 157 -14.49 3.53 1.77
C LEU A 157 -15.74 3.37 0.87
N THR A 158 -16.75 2.60 1.27
CA THR A 158 -18.04 2.57 0.53
C THR A 158 -18.76 3.92 0.60
N ASP A 159 -18.53 4.70 1.65
CA ASP A 159 -19.11 6.03 1.84
C ASP A 159 -18.19 7.16 1.35
N ASP A 160 -17.11 6.83 0.61
CA ASP A 160 -16.16 7.83 0.11
C ASP A 160 -16.88 8.89 -0.73
N PRO A 161 -16.56 10.19 -0.58
CA PRO A 161 -17.21 11.24 -1.39
C PRO A 161 -16.96 11.08 -2.90
N CYS A 162 -15.85 10.46 -3.31
CA CYS A 162 -15.50 10.26 -4.71
C CYS A 162 -16.09 8.97 -5.26
N ALA A 163 -16.89 9.08 -6.33
CA ALA A 163 -17.49 7.93 -7.00
C ALA A 163 -16.44 6.92 -7.51
N GLU A 164 -15.29 7.39 -8.02
CA GLU A 164 -14.23 6.50 -8.50
C GLU A 164 -13.63 5.62 -7.39
N VAL A 165 -13.56 6.13 -6.16
CA VAL A 165 -13.13 5.35 -5.00
C VAL A 165 -14.17 4.28 -4.71
N ARG A 166 -15.45 4.66 -4.62
CA ARG A 166 -16.56 3.72 -4.38
C ARG A 166 -16.64 2.63 -5.45
N THR A 167 -16.49 2.97 -6.73
CA THR A 167 -16.43 1.99 -7.84
C THR A 167 -15.24 1.04 -7.69
N THR A 168 -14.07 1.55 -7.27
CA THR A 168 -12.91 0.69 -7.04
C THR A 168 -13.15 -0.27 -5.88
N VAL A 169 -13.78 0.19 -4.79
CA VAL A 169 -14.20 -0.67 -3.66
C VAL A 169 -15.14 -1.78 -4.13
N ALA A 170 -16.15 -1.45 -4.94
CA ALA A 170 -17.08 -2.45 -5.49
C ALA A 170 -16.35 -3.52 -6.32
N HIS A 171 -15.41 -3.13 -7.18
CA HIS A 171 -14.58 -4.10 -7.93
C HIS A 171 -13.73 -4.95 -6.99
N THR A 172 -13.04 -4.34 -6.02
CA THR A 172 -12.23 -5.07 -5.03
C THR A 172 -13.07 -6.08 -4.24
N ILE A 173 -14.29 -5.71 -3.80
CA ILE A 173 -15.20 -6.63 -3.12
C ILE A 173 -15.61 -7.77 -4.05
N SER A 174 -15.92 -7.48 -5.32
CA SER A 174 -16.24 -8.51 -6.32
C SER A 174 -15.08 -9.49 -6.51
N ASP A 175 -13.86 -9.00 -6.66
CA ASP A 175 -12.66 -9.82 -6.85
C ASP A 175 -12.37 -10.69 -5.61
N ILE A 176 -12.55 -10.13 -4.41
CA ILE A 176 -12.46 -10.89 -3.15
C ILE A 176 -13.57 -11.94 -3.06
N CYS A 177 -14.80 -11.61 -3.46
CA CYS A 177 -15.91 -12.56 -3.46
C CYS A 177 -15.65 -13.76 -4.38
N GLN A 178 -15.01 -13.53 -5.53
CA GLN A 178 -14.63 -14.61 -6.44
C GLN A 178 -13.50 -15.47 -5.88
N ARG A 179 -12.52 -14.87 -5.18
CA ARG A 179 -11.31 -15.58 -4.72
C ARG A 179 -11.42 -16.18 -3.32
N ALA A 180 -12.10 -15.50 -2.40
CA ALA A 180 -12.19 -15.85 -0.97
C ALA A 180 -13.61 -15.61 -0.41
N PRO A 181 -14.66 -16.24 -0.98
CA PRO A 181 -16.06 -15.98 -0.62
C PRO A 181 -16.37 -16.24 0.86
N GLU A 182 -15.80 -17.30 1.46
CA GLU A 182 -16.07 -17.65 2.86
C GLU A 182 -15.47 -16.63 3.85
N LYS A 183 -14.22 -16.20 3.64
CA LYS A 183 -13.58 -15.15 4.45
C LYS A 183 -14.30 -13.81 4.32
N LEU A 184 -14.85 -13.53 3.13
CA LEU A 184 -15.70 -12.37 2.93
C LEU A 184 -17.01 -12.51 3.71
N ARG A 185 -17.70 -13.65 3.62
CA ARG A 185 -18.95 -13.92 4.36
C ARG A 185 -18.79 -13.78 5.87
N GLU A 186 -17.69 -14.27 6.43
CA GLU A 186 -17.41 -14.19 7.88
C GLU A 186 -17.34 -12.73 8.38
N THR A 187 -16.75 -11.84 7.59
CA THR A 187 -16.54 -10.44 7.95
C THR A 187 -17.63 -9.50 7.42
N LEU A 188 -18.43 -9.98 6.46
CA LEU A 188 -19.51 -9.24 5.81
C LEU A 188 -20.63 -8.85 6.77
N SER A 189 -20.88 -9.61 7.84
CA SER A 189 -21.93 -9.28 8.83
C SER A 189 -21.75 -7.89 9.46
N ASP A 190 -20.50 -7.40 9.55
CA ASP A 190 -20.20 -6.04 9.97
C ASP A 190 -20.32 -4.99 8.85
N LEU A 191 -20.09 -5.39 7.59
CA LEU A 191 -20.23 -4.55 6.40
C LEU A 191 -21.71 -4.32 6.04
N SER A 192 -22.51 -5.39 6.06
CA SER A 192 -23.95 -5.37 5.74
C SER A 192 -24.73 -4.51 6.74
N ARG A 193 -24.39 -4.57 8.04
CA ARG A 193 -25.06 -3.74 9.06
C ARG A 193 -24.92 -2.24 8.82
N LYS A 194 -23.86 -1.74 8.16
CA LYS A 194 -23.74 -0.31 7.80
C LYS A 194 -24.37 0.02 6.44
N ILE A 195 -24.25 -0.89 5.48
CA ILE A 195 -24.79 -0.71 4.14
C ILE A 195 -26.34 -0.79 4.15
N GLU A 196 -26.93 -1.71 4.94
CA GLU A 196 -28.39 -1.82 5.17
C GLU A 196 -28.98 -0.61 5.90
N ILE A 197 -28.21 0.04 6.80
CA ILE A 197 -28.69 1.19 7.58
C ILE A 197 -28.72 2.49 6.75
N GLN A 198 -27.89 2.62 5.70
CA GLN A 198 -27.81 3.88 4.95
C GLN A 198 -28.66 3.92 3.67
N ARG A 199 -28.80 2.85 2.87
CA ARG A 199 -29.62 2.86 1.64
C ARG A 199 -30.09 1.47 1.23
N HIS A 200 -31.31 1.11 1.62
CA HIS A 200 -31.98 -0.12 1.20
C HIS A 200 -32.11 -0.28 -0.33
N ASP A 201 -32.07 0.84 -1.08
CA ASP A 201 -32.27 0.85 -2.55
C ASP A 201 -30.99 0.63 -3.38
N GLU A 202 -29.79 0.80 -2.81
CA GLU A 202 -28.51 0.64 -3.56
C GLU A 202 -27.92 -0.78 -3.41
N ILE A 203 -28.33 -1.54 -2.39
CA ILE A 203 -27.94 -2.95 -2.18
C ILE A 203 -28.49 -3.84 -3.30
N LEU A 204 -29.71 -3.56 -3.77
CA LEU A 204 -30.28 -4.20 -4.95
C LEU A 204 -29.47 -3.93 -6.22
N LYS A 205 -28.49 -3.02 -6.23
CA LYS A 205 -27.54 -2.90 -7.36
C LYS A 205 -26.28 -3.72 -7.15
N LEU A 206 -25.77 -3.86 -5.92
CA LEU A 206 -24.56 -4.66 -5.64
C LEU A 206 -24.87 -6.15 -5.55
N GLU A 207 -25.94 -6.56 -4.88
CA GLU A 207 -26.40 -7.96 -4.86
C GLU A 207 -26.80 -8.41 -6.27
N PHE A 208 -27.46 -7.55 -7.04
CA PHE A 208 -27.82 -7.83 -8.43
C PHE A 208 -26.57 -7.86 -9.31
N TYR A 209 -25.58 -6.98 -9.14
CA TYR A 209 -24.34 -7.01 -9.92
C TYR A 209 -23.48 -8.26 -9.62
N VAL A 210 -23.41 -8.67 -8.35
CA VAL A 210 -22.71 -9.90 -7.93
C VAL A 210 -23.46 -11.15 -8.41
N GLN A 211 -24.80 -11.19 -8.28
CA GLN A 211 -25.62 -12.30 -8.80
C GLN A 211 -25.58 -12.39 -10.34
N TYR A 212 -25.59 -11.26 -11.05
CA TYR A 212 -25.57 -11.22 -12.53
C TYR A 212 -24.23 -11.71 -13.10
N GLN A 213 -23.11 -11.46 -12.42
CA GLN A 213 -21.78 -11.95 -12.84
C GLN A 213 -21.62 -13.47 -12.62
N VAL A 214 -22.22 -14.03 -11.56
CA VAL A 214 -22.18 -15.48 -11.28
C VAL A 214 -23.05 -16.27 -12.27
N LEU A 215 -24.15 -15.70 -12.76
CA LEU A 215 -25.08 -16.37 -13.69
C LEU A 215 -24.62 -16.41 -15.15
N ILE A 216 -23.62 -15.62 -15.57
CA ILE A 216 -23.13 -15.60 -16.96
C ILE A 216 -22.00 -16.64 -17.19
N GLN A 217 -21.56 -17.34 -16.15
CA GLN A 217 -20.53 -18.39 -16.24
C GLN A 217 -21.09 -19.84 -16.23
N TYR A 218 -22.40 -20.03 -16.39
CA TYR A 218 -23.05 -21.34 -16.54
C TYR A 218 -23.92 -21.39 -17.81
#